data_AF-A0A7K6V2T1-F1
#
_entry.id   AF-A0A7K6V2T1-F1
#
_cell.length_a   1.000
_cell.length_b   1.000
_cell.length_c   1.000
_cell.angle_alpha   90.00
_cell.angle_beta   90.00
_cell.angle_gamma   90.00
#
_symmetry.space_group_name_H-M   'P 1'
#
loop_
_entity.id
_entity.type
_entity.pdbx_description
1 polymer ?
#
loop_
_entity_poly.entity_id
_entity_poly.type
_entity_poly.pdbx_seq_one_letter_code
_entity_poly.pdbx_strand_id
1 'polypeptide(L)'
;REALAWVCHFPPGSLYCQLCQLLALALGDRDPVATAGLLAESLSVTARHQLLAIVHARTRKERKATPGGDISDRLQGLSLREGDDSQDSQDSHL
;
A
#
# COMPACT_ATOMS: atom_id res chain seq x y z
N ARG A 1 -6.70 -10.70 -14.64
CA ARG A 1 -5.65 -9.64 -14.65
C ARG A 1 -5.65 -8.85 -13.34
N GLU A 2 -6.81 -8.44 -12.81
CA GLU A 2 -6.88 -7.66 -11.55
C GLU A 2 -6.30 -8.38 -10.32
N ALA A 3 -6.51 -9.69 -10.18
CA ALA A 3 -5.96 -10.47 -9.07
C ALA A 3 -4.43 -10.35 -8.89
N LEU A 4 -3.68 -10.18 -9.99
CA LEU A 4 -2.22 -10.02 -9.95
C LEU A 4 -1.79 -8.68 -9.33
N ALA A 5 -2.52 -7.61 -9.64
CA ALA A 5 -2.25 -6.29 -9.09
C ALA A 5 -2.42 -6.27 -7.56
N TRP A 6 -3.38 -7.05 -7.04
CA TRP A 6 -3.61 -7.19 -5.61
C TRP A 6 -2.52 -8.02 -4.92
N VAL A 7 -2.04 -9.08 -5.56
CA VAL A 7 -0.93 -9.93 -5.07
C VAL A 7 0.38 -9.15 -5.00
N CYS A 8 0.58 -8.18 -5.90
CA CYS A 8 1.72 -7.25 -5.83
C CYS A 8 1.64 -6.27 -4.65
N HIS A 9 0.43 -5.97 -4.15
CA HIS A 9 0.20 -4.91 -3.15
C HIS A 9 0.18 -5.40 -1.68
N PHE A 10 0.20 -6.71 -1.42
CA PHE A 10 0.11 -7.32 -0.07
C PHE A 10 1.02 -8.58 0.07
N PRO A 11 1.36 -9.00 1.30
CA PRO A 11 2.61 -8.74 2.01
C PRO A 11 3.84 -9.57 1.55
N PRO A 12 5.04 -9.30 2.09
CA PRO A 12 6.23 -10.14 1.94
C PRO A 12 6.07 -11.43 2.77
N GLY A 13 6.07 -12.60 2.13
CA GLY A 13 5.98 -13.88 2.84
C GLY A 13 5.57 -15.06 1.96
N SER A 14 5.55 -16.26 2.56
CA SER A 14 5.15 -17.54 1.94
C SER A 14 3.77 -17.50 1.26
N LEU A 15 2.89 -16.58 1.68
CA LEU A 15 1.55 -16.38 1.14
C LEU A 15 1.58 -15.93 -0.33
N TYR A 16 2.55 -15.10 -0.73
CA TYR A 16 2.74 -14.69 -2.14
C TYR A 16 3.09 -15.89 -3.03
N CYS A 17 3.96 -16.77 -2.55
CA CYS A 17 4.35 -18.00 -3.26
C CYS A 17 3.13 -18.89 -3.52
N GLN A 18 2.32 -19.12 -2.47
CA GLN A 18 1.10 -19.92 -2.58
C GLN A 18 0.08 -19.31 -3.53
N LEU A 19 -0.10 -17.99 -3.52
CA LEU A 19 -1.01 -17.30 -4.44
C LEU A 19 -0.54 -17.40 -5.89
N CYS A 20 0.76 -17.20 -6.16
CA CYS A 20 1.33 -17.38 -7.49
C CYS A 20 1.14 -18.82 -8.01
N GLN A 21 1.35 -19.83 -7.15
CA GLN A 21 1.12 -21.23 -7.51
C GLN A 21 -0.37 -21.53 -7.79
N LEU A 22 -1.29 -21.01 -6.97
CA LEU A 22 -2.72 -21.18 -7.16
C LEU A 22 -3.19 -20.53 -8.48
N LEU A 23 -2.70 -19.33 -8.77
CA LEU A 23 -2.94 -18.63 -10.03
C LEU A 23 -2.36 -19.38 -11.23
N ALA A 24 -1.16 -19.95 -11.10
CA ALA A 24 -0.53 -20.76 -12.14
C ALA A 24 -1.36 -22.02 -12.45
N LEU A 25 -1.88 -22.70 -11.42
CA LEU A 25 -2.78 -23.84 -11.58
C LEU A 25 -4.09 -23.44 -12.27
N ALA A 26 -4.65 -22.28 -11.92
CA ALA A 26 -5.88 -21.78 -12.52
C ALA A 26 -5.72 -21.28 -13.97
N LEU A 27 -4.52 -20.82 -14.35
CA LEU A 27 -4.22 -20.30 -15.70
C LEU A 27 -3.54 -21.32 -16.63
N GLY A 28 -3.09 -22.47 -16.11
CA GLY A 28 -2.20 -23.42 -16.79
C GLY A 28 -2.57 -23.75 -18.24
N ASP A 29 -3.84 -24.04 -18.49
CA ASP A 29 -4.33 -24.46 -19.82
C ASP A 29 -4.66 -23.29 -20.75
N ARG A 30 -4.87 -22.09 -20.20
CA ARG A 30 -5.34 -20.91 -20.95
C ARG A 30 -4.21 -19.97 -21.34
N ASP A 31 -3.15 -19.91 -20.55
CA ASP A 31 -2.01 -19.03 -20.79
C ASP A 31 -0.73 -19.64 -20.19
N PRO A 32 0.02 -20.44 -20.96
CA PRO A 32 1.25 -21.08 -20.48
C PRO A 32 2.37 -20.08 -20.20
N VAL A 33 2.37 -18.91 -20.86
CA VAL A 33 3.39 -17.87 -20.65
C VAL A 33 3.15 -17.15 -19.32
N ALA A 34 1.90 -16.78 -19.04
CA ALA A 34 1.55 -16.21 -17.73
C ALA A 34 1.79 -17.21 -16.59
N THR A 35 1.51 -18.49 -16.82
CA THR A 35 1.76 -19.58 -15.87
C THR A 35 3.25 -19.72 -15.56
N ALA A 36 4.13 -19.72 -16.56
CA ALA A 36 5.57 -19.78 -16.35
C ALA A 36 6.08 -18.56 -15.56
N GLY A 37 5.56 -17.37 -15.86
CA GLY A 37 5.87 -16.15 -15.10
C GLY A 37 5.44 -16.25 -13.63
N LEU A 38 4.25 -16.78 -13.36
CA LEU A 38 3.76 -17.00 -12.00
C LEU A 38 4.59 -18.01 -11.21
N LEU A 39 5.04 -19.10 -11.86
CA LEU A 39 5.93 -20.06 -11.22
C LEU A 39 7.29 -19.44 -10.91
N ALA A 40 7.86 -18.66 -11.82
CA ALA A 40 9.11 -17.93 -11.59
C ALA A 40 8.98 -16.92 -10.42
N GLU A 41 7.86 -16.19 -10.36
CA GLU A 41 7.51 -15.29 -9.26
C GLU A 41 7.37 -16.03 -7.91
N SER A 42 6.78 -17.24 -7.93
CA SER A 42 6.63 -18.07 -6.73
C SER A 42 7.96 -18.51 -6.13
N LEU A 43 9.02 -18.65 -6.95
CA LEU A 43 10.36 -19.01 -6.51
C LEU A 43 11.20 -17.79 -6.11
N SER A 44 10.84 -16.60 -6.61
CA SER A 44 11.61 -15.36 -6.44
C SER A 44 11.27 -14.60 -5.14
N VAL A 45 10.68 -15.26 -4.14
CA VAL A 45 10.19 -14.64 -2.89
C VAL A 45 11.28 -13.84 -2.19
N THR A 46 12.50 -14.39 -2.10
CA THR A 46 13.65 -13.72 -1.45
C THR A 46 14.09 -12.48 -2.21
N ALA A 47 14.23 -12.57 -3.54
CA ALA A 47 14.60 -11.44 -4.39
C ALA A 47 13.56 -10.31 -4.33
N ARG A 48 12.27 -10.67 -4.37
CA ARG A 48 11.15 -9.73 -4.19
C ARG A 48 11.21 -9.04 -2.83
N HIS A 49 11.50 -9.78 -1.77
CA HIS A 49 11.66 -9.25 -0.42
C HIS A 49 12.77 -8.20 -0.35
N GLN A 50 13.94 -8.52 -0.92
CA GLN A 50 15.10 -7.62 -0.93
C GLN A 50 14.80 -6.35 -1.73
N LEU A 51 14.19 -6.48 -2.91
CA LEU A 51 13.81 -5.34 -3.74
C LEU A 51 12.79 -4.43 -3.05
N LEU A 52 11.75 -5.00 -2.43
CA LEU A 52 10.76 -4.24 -1.67
C LEU A 52 11.39 -3.51 -0.48
N ALA A 53 12.30 -4.16 0.26
CA ALA A 53 13.02 -3.52 1.35
C ALA A 53 13.86 -2.32 0.86
N ILE A 54 14.54 -2.46 -0.28
CA ILE A 54 15.31 -1.38 -0.91
C ILE A 54 14.38 -0.23 -1.33
N VAL A 55 13.25 -0.53 -1.98
CA VAL A 55 12.26 0.47 -2.39
C VAL A 55 11.69 1.21 -1.19
N HIS A 56 11.32 0.50 -0.11
CA HIS A 56 10.85 1.10 1.13
C HIS A 56 11.91 1.99 1.79
N ALA A 57 13.16 1.55 1.83
CA ALA A 57 14.25 2.34 2.38
C ALA A 57 14.49 3.63 1.58
N ARG A 58 14.42 3.55 0.24
CA ARG A 58 14.56 4.71 -0.66
C ARG A 58 13.41 5.69 -0.50
N THR A 59 12.17 5.23 -0.58
CA THR A 59 10.98 6.08 -0.38
C THR A 59 10.96 6.72 1.01
N ARG A 60 11.36 6.00 2.06
CA ARG A 60 11.51 6.58 3.40
C ARG A 60 12.56 7.68 3.45
N LYS A 61 13.71 7.48 2.78
CA LYS A 61 14.78 8.48 2.71
C LYS A 61 14.32 9.73 1.96
N GLU A 62 13.59 9.57 0.86
CA GLU A 62 13.02 10.68 0.07
C GLU A 62 11.95 11.46 0.85
N ARG A 63 11.05 10.76 1.56
CA ARG A 63 10.07 11.39 2.47
C ARG A 63 10.75 12.24 3.55
N LYS A 64 11.82 11.75 4.15
CA LYS A 64 12.59 12.50 5.16
C LYS A 64 13.40 13.66 4.56
N ALA A 65 13.79 13.58 3.28
CA ALA A 65 14.54 14.62 2.58
C ALA A 65 13.65 15.73 2.00
N THR A 66 12.32 15.52 1.96
CA THR A 66 11.37 16.50 1.43
C THR A 66 11.20 17.68 2.41
N PRO A 67 11.33 18.95 1.97
CA PRO A 67 11.09 20.10 2.84
C PRO A 67 9.62 20.12 3.26
N GLY A 68 9.34 19.92 4.55
CA GLY A 68 7.97 19.89 5.11
C GLY A 68 7.55 18.62 5.84
N GLY A 69 8.44 17.64 6.03
CA GLY A 69 8.14 16.40 6.79
C GLY A 69 7.37 15.36 5.98
N ASP A 70 7.03 14.23 6.59
CA ASP A 70 6.26 13.18 5.91
C ASP A 70 4.88 13.71 5.50
N ILE A 71 4.29 13.16 4.44
CA ILE A 71 2.94 13.55 3.99
C ILE A 71 1.93 13.39 5.14
N SER A 72 2.13 12.39 6.01
CA SER A 72 1.36 12.21 7.24
C SER A 72 1.49 13.41 8.20
N ASP A 73 2.68 13.98 8.35
CA ASP A 73 2.90 15.16 9.18
C ASP A 73 2.19 16.39 8.59
N ARG A 74 2.21 16.54 7.26
CA ARG A 74 1.50 17.62 6.56
C ARG A 74 -0.02 17.49 6.69
N LEU A 75 -0.55 16.27 6.69
CA LEU A 75 -1.98 16.00 6.88
C LEU A 75 -2.42 16.18 8.34
N GLN A 76 -1.57 15.85 9.30
CA GLN A 76 -1.85 16.11 10.72
C GLN A 76 -1.99 17.61 11.01
N GLY A 77 -1.22 18.45 10.31
CA GLY A 77 -1.35 19.92 10.38
C GLY A 77 -2.65 20.49 9.78
N LEU A 78 -3.42 19.69 9.04
CA LEU A 78 -4.69 20.08 8.42
C LEU A 78 -5.92 19.66 9.26
N SER A 79 -5.74 19.31 10.54
CA SER A 79 -6.87 18.97 11.43
C SER A 79 -7.86 20.14 11.50
N LEU A 80 -9.08 19.91 11.02
CA LEU A 80 -10.20 20.84 11.15
C LEU A 80 -10.55 20.93 12.64
N ARG A 81 -10.23 22.06 13.28
CA ARG A 81 -10.78 22.41 14.59
C ARG A 81 -12.28 22.63 14.39
N GLU A 82 -13.05 21.57 14.59
CA GLU A 82 -14.51 21.63 14.64
C GLU A 82 -14.89 22.65 15.73
N GLY A 83 -15.80 23.54 15.34
CA GLY A 83 -16.12 24.76 16.06
C GLY A 83 -16.49 24.51 17.52
N ASP A 84 -15.91 25.34 18.36
CA ASP A 84 -16.33 25.62 19.72
C ASP A 84 -17.83 26.01 19.72
N ASP A 85 -18.70 25.10 20.14
CA ASP A 85 -20.09 25.38 20.53
C ASP A 85 -20.08 26.22 21.81
N SER A 86 -19.65 27.48 21.70
CA SER A 86 -19.68 28.45 22.78
C SER A 86 -20.78 29.47 22.53
N GLN A 87 -21.96 29.14 23.08
CA GLN A 87 -22.89 30.01 23.78
C GLN A 87 -23.04 31.46 23.26
N ASP A 88 -24.12 31.73 22.51
CA ASP A 88 -24.68 33.08 22.41
C ASP A 88 -26.01 33.12 23.18
N SER A 89 -25.92 33.54 24.45
CA SER A 89 -27.06 34.06 25.21
C SER A 89 -27.00 35.57 25.13
N GLN A 90 -27.86 36.19 24.31
CA GLN A 90 -28.18 37.61 24.44
C GLN A 90 -29.68 37.87 24.24
N ASP A 91 -30.26 38.40 25.33
CA ASP A 91 -31.32 39.40 25.43
C ASP A 91 -32.41 39.46 24.34
N SER A 92 -33.64 39.12 24.75
CA SER A 92 -34.86 39.65 24.15
C SER A 92 -35.54 40.59 25.15
N HIS A 93 -35.32 41.88 24.95
CA HIS A 93 -36.13 42.96 25.50
C HIS A 93 -37.21 43.28 24.46
N LEU A 94 -38.49 43.09 24.81
CA LEU A 94 -39.66 43.93 24.50
C LEU A 94 -40.91 43.35 25.18
#